data_AF-A0A379FWT3-F1
#
_entry.id   AF-A0A379FWT3-F1
#
_cell.length_a   1.000
_cell.length_b   1.000
_cell.length_c   1.000
_cell.angle_alpha   90.00
_cell.angle_beta   90.00
_cell.angle_gamma   90.00
#
_symmetry.space_group_name_H-M   'P 1'
#
loop_
_entity.id
_entity.type
_entity.pdbx_description
1 polymer ?
#
loop_
_entity_poly.entity_id
_entity_poly.type
_entity_poly.pdbx_seq_one_letter_code
_entity_poly.pdbx_strand_id
1 'polypeptide(L)'
;MEIEVNRVNESTLEIKFSEIPSSPLALYWTDKPDTQVYPENFITDKLENTITVQDPLNAKQRIYFILQNANGRKLFAERTLPIEGLNNFRDFGGYTTTDGKQVKWGMLYRSNHLFNLNEQAVNYISHLGINSIIDYRTQNEINKSPQLPCW
;
A
#
# COMPACT_ATOMS: atom_id res chain seq x y z
N MET A 1 -5.54 17.68 4.96
CA MET A 1 -6.33 16.56 4.41
C MET A 1 -5.67 15.23 4.70
N GLU A 2 -6.23 14.52 5.68
CA GLU A 2 -5.92 13.13 5.99
C GLU A 2 -6.71 12.23 5.04
N ILE A 3 -6.09 11.11 4.65
CA ILE A 3 -6.68 10.13 3.74
C ILE A 3 -6.47 8.76 4.36
N GLU A 4 -7.56 8.02 4.51
CA GLU A 4 -7.55 6.64 5.00
C GLU A 4 -8.01 5.72 3.87
N VAL A 5 -7.32 4.58 3.72
CA VAL A 5 -7.67 3.56 2.72
C VAL A 5 -7.83 2.24 3.44
N ASN A 6 -9.04 1.70 3.38
CA ASN A 6 -9.42 0.47 4.05
C ASN A 6 -9.91 -0.54 3.03
N ARG A 7 -9.30 -1.72 2.99
CA ARG A 7 -9.80 -2.80 2.18
C ARG A 7 -10.98 -3.47 2.85
N VAL A 8 -12.08 -3.56 2.12
CA VAL A 8 -13.33 -4.19 2.56
C VAL A 8 -13.33 -5.68 2.22
N ASN A 9 -12.81 -6.03 1.04
CA ASN A 9 -12.63 -7.40 0.55
C ASN A 9 -11.54 -7.44 -0.55
N GLU A 10 -11.31 -8.60 -1.15
CA GLU A 10 -10.26 -8.81 -2.16
C GLU A 10 -10.35 -7.83 -3.36
N SER A 11 -11.54 -7.42 -3.76
CA SER A 11 -11.75 -6.55 -4.93
C SER A 11 -12.14 -5.12 -4.57
N THR A 12 -12.36 -4.79 -3.30
CA THR A 12 -13.01 -3.52 -2.92
C THR A 12 -12.24 -2.80 -1.82
N LEU A 13 -11.93 -1.53 -2.07
CA LEU A 13 -11.42 -0.62 -1.05
C LEU A 13 -12.36 0.56 -0.84
N GLU A 14 -12.34 1.06 0.38
CA GLU A 14 -12.98 2.27 0.82
C GLU A 14 -11.91 3.33 1.06
N ILE A 15 -12.05 4.50 0.44
CA ILE A 15 -11.18 5.66 0.63
C ILE A 15 -11.97 6.72 1.39
N LYS A 16 -11.47 7.14 2.54
CA LYS A 16 -12.04 8.22 3.35
C LYS A 16 -11.16 9.45 3.31
N PHE A 17 -11.77 10.60 3.06
CA PHE A 17 -11.14 11.91 3.09
C PHE A 17 -11.66 12.68 4.31
N SER A 18 -10.75 13.23 5.13
CA SER A 18 -11.14 14.05 6.29
C SER A 18 -11.84 15.35 5.87
N GLU A 19 -11.48 15.86 4.70
CA GLU A 19 -12.00 17.08 4.08
C GLU A 19 -11.82 16.96 2.57
N ILE A 20 -12.77 17.47 1.78
CA ILE A 20 -12.65 17.53 0.31
C ILE A 20 -12.25 18.96 -0.06
N PRO A 21 -11.09 19.16 -0.71
CA PRO A 21 -10.69 20.48 -1.19
C PRO A 21 -11.69 21.03 -2.20
N SER A 22 -11.97 22.33 -2.14
CA SER A 22 -12.89 23.01 -3.07
C SER A 22 -12.34 23.13 -4.50
N SER A 23 -11.05 22.85 -4.69
CA SER A 23 -10.42 22.83 -6.01
C SER A 23 -10.74 21.53 -6.76
N PRO A 24 -10.86 21.55 -8.10
CA PRO A 24 -10.98 20.33 -8.90
C PRO A 24 -9.87 19.32 -8.59
N LEU A 25 -10.29 18.08 -8.36
CA LEU A 25 -9.42 16.95 -8.05
C LEU A 25 -9.83 15.76 -8.90
N ALA A 26 -8.84 15.00 -9.36
CA ALA A 26 -9.07 13.74 -10.05
C ALA A 26 -8.29 12.62 -9.33
N LEU A 27 -8.98 11.49 -9.16
CA LEU A 27 -8.48 10.28 -8.53
C LEU A 27 -8.17 9.24 -9.60
N TYR A 28 -7.01 8.60 -9.42
CA TYR A 28 -6.49 7.57 -10.31
C TYR A 28 -5.86 6.45 -9.48
N TRP A 29 -5.56 5.31 -10.11
CA TRP A 29 -4.74 4.25 -9.51
C TRP A 29 -3.50 3.90 -10.34
N THR A 30 -2.52 3.29 -9.69
CA THR A 30 -1.30 2.75 -10.31
C THR A 30 -0.79 1.55 -9.51
N ASP A 31 -0.05 0.66 -10.14
CA ASP A 31 0.71 -0.43 -9.52
C ASP A 31 2.13 0.00 -9.09
N LYS A 32 2.53 1.26 -9.36
CA LYS A 32 3.87 1.77 -9.05
C LYS A 32 3.86 2.73 -7.85
N PRO A 33 4.83 2.62 -6.92
CA PRO A 33 4.97 3.52 -5.78
C PRO A 33 5.57 4.90 -6.15
N ASP A 34 5.19 5.49 -7.29
CA ASP A 34 5.82 6.71 -7.79
C ASP A 34 4.82 7.74 -8.32
N THR A 35 4.94 8.97 -7.83
CA THR A 35 4.16 10.13 -8.25
C THR A 35 4.50 10.64 -9.66
N GLN A 36 5.67 10.28 -10.19
CA GLN A 36 6.10 10.68 -11.54
C GLN A 36 5.41 9.88 -12.64
N VAL A 37 4.81 8.74 -12.30
CA VAL A 37 3.99 7.96 -13.23
C VAL A 37 2.81 8.82 -13.67
N TYR A 38 2.63 8.94 -14.99
CA TYR A 38 1.47 9.63 -15.52
C TYR A 38 0.23 8.77 -15.23
N PRO A 39 -0.79 9.32 -14.56
CA PRO A 39 -1.92 8.52 -14.12
C PRO A 39 -2.84 8.27 -15.32
N GLU A 40 -2.73 7.07 -15.91
CA GLU A 40 -3.57 6.65 -17.03
C GLU A 40 -4.87 5.99 -16.55
N ASN A 41 -4.88 5.43 -15.33
CA ASN A 41 -6.03 4.71 -14.82
C ASN A 41 -6.96 5.60 -13.98
N PHE A 42 -7.83 6.33 -14.67
CA PHE A 42 -8.83 7.21 -14.06
C PHE A 42 -9.88 6.46 -13.24
N ILE A 43 -10.23 7.01 -12.07
CA ILE A 43 -11.32 6.52 -11.22
C ILE A 43 -12.49 7.52 -11.25
N THR A 44 -12.28 8.75 -10.79
CA THR A 44 -13.33 9.78 -10.70
C THR A 44 -12.72 11.18 -10.55
N ASP A 45 -13.44 12.22 -11.01
CA ASP A 45 -13.19 13.64 -10.72
C ASP A 45 -14.25 14.24 -9.77
N LYS A 46 -15.20 13.41 -9.33
CA LYS A 46 -16.23 13.74 -8.34
C LYS A 46 -15.91 13.00 -7.06
N LEU A 47 -15.25 13.70 -6.14
CA LEU A 47 -14.91 13.16 -4.83
C LEU A 47 -16.06 13.36 -3.84
N GLU A 48 -16.24 12.35 -2.99
CA GLU A 48 -17.10 12.37 -1.81
C GLU A 48 -16.24 12.07 -0.58
N ASN A 49 -16.77 12.28 0.63
CA ASN A 49 -16.02 12.02 1.87
C ASN A 49 -15.60 10.56 1.98
N THR A 50 -16.40 9.66 1.43
CA THR A 50 -16.12 8.23 1.34
C THR A 50 -16.37 7.78 -0.09
N ILE A 51 -15.40 7.09 -0.69
CA ILE A 51 -15.52 6.55 -2.04
C ILE A 51 -15.17 5.07 -2.00
N THR A 52 -16.03 4.26 -2.62
CA THR A 52 -15.75 2.85 -2.85
C THR A 52 -15.10 2.68 -4.21
N VAL A 53 -13.93 2.05 -4.24
CA VAL A 53 -13.15 1.79 -5.45
C VAL A 53 -12.96 0.29 -5.62
N GLN A 54 -12.93 -0.17 -6.88
CA GLN A 54 -12.57 -1.54 -7.20
C GLN A 54 -11.06 -1.65 -7.37
N ASP A 55 -10.48 -2.70 -6.77
CA ASP A 55 -9.11 -3.14 -7.00
C ASP A 55 -9.05 -3.93 -8.31
N PRO A 56 -8.48 -3.38 -9.38
CA PRO A 56 -8.41 -4.05 -10.68
C PRO A 56 -7.51 -5.30 -10.65
N LEU A 57 -6.65 -5.42 -9.64
CA LEU A 57 -5.73 -6.55 -9.46
C LEU A 57 -6.25 -7.57 -8.43
N ASN A 58 -7.43 -7.34 -7.84
CA ASN A 58 -8.09 -8.22 -6.86
C ASN A 58 -7.13 -8.68 -5.74
N ALA A 59 -6.41 -7.74 -5.12
CA ALA A 59 -5.42 -8.00 -4.07
C ALA A 59 -4.27 -8.95 -4.46
N LYS A 60 -4.07 -9.27 -5.75
CA LYS A 60 -2.94 -10.12 -6.19
C LYS A 60 -1.61 -9.36 -6.22
N GLN A 61 -1.68 -8.04 -6.34
CA GLN A 61 -0.56 -7.13 -6.30
C GLN A 61 -0.97 -5.85 -5.58
N ARG A 62 0.02 -5.05 -5.18
CA ARG A 62 -0.22 -3.78 -4.50
C ARG A 62 -0.66 -2.73 -5.50
N ILE A 63 -1.72 -1.99 -5.15
CA ILE A 63 -2.13 -0.77 -5.86
C ILE A 63 -1.92 0.46 -4.97
N TYR A 64 -1.73 1.59 -5.64
CA TYR A 64 -1.64 2.91 -5.05
C TYR A 64 -2.64 3.83 -5.75
N PHE A 65 -3.01 4.90 -5.05
CA PHE A 65 -3.90 5.92 -5.55
C PHE A 65 -3.15 7.23 -5.74
N ILE A 66 -3.44 7.90 -6.86
CA ILE A 66 -2.92 9.22 -7.17
C ILE A 66 -4.09 10.19 -7.10
N LEU A 67 -3.99 11.17 -6.21
CA LEU A 67 -4.87 12.32 -6.17
C LEU A 67 -4.16 13.49 -6.87
N GLN A 68 -4.74 14.00 -7.95
CA GLN A 68 -4.17 15.07 -8.77
C GLN A 68 -5.06 16.32 -8.73
N ASN A 69 -4.43 17.48 -8.55
CA ASN A 69 -5.04 18.80 -8.79
C ASN A 69 -4.09 19.69 -9.62
N ALA A 70 -4.46 20.96 -9.80
CA ALA A 70 -3.64 21.96 -10.49
C ALA A 70 -2.27 22.20 -9.83
N ASN A 71 -2.11 21.89 -8.54
CA ASN A 71 -0.90 22.18 -7.76
C ASN A 71 0.05 20.98 -7.65
N GLY A 72 -0.38 19.78 -8.07
CA GLY A 72 0.48 18.59 -8.06
C GLY A 72 -0.28 17.29 -7.85
N ARG A 73 0.48 16.26 -7.47
CA ARG A 73 0.00 14.89 -7.24
C ARG A 73 0.37 14.43 -5.83
N LYS A 74 -0.53 13.67 -5.21
CA LYS A 74 -0.30 12.98 -3.93
C LYS A 74 -0.52 11.49 -4.12
N LEU A 75 0.46 10.69 -3.75
CA LEU A 75 0.36 9.23 -3.72
C LEU A 75 -0.04 8.74 -2.32
N PHE A 76 -0.97 7.80 -2.26
CA PHE A 76 -1.43 7.18 -1.01
C PHE A 76 -1.95 5.77 -1.30
N ALA A 77 -2.08 4.93 -0.27
CA ALA A 77 -2.52 3.55 -0.41
C ALA A 77 -2.97 2.97 0.94
N GLU A 78 -3.53 1.77 0.92
CA GLU A 78 -3.75 1.00 2.15
C GLU A 78 -2.41 0.68 2.83
N ARG A 79 -2.41 0.74 4.16
CA ARG A 79 -1.19 0.55 4.95
C ARG A 79 -0.92 -0.92 5.24
N THR A 80 -1.94 -1.63 5.71
CA THR A 80 -1.87 -3.06 6.00
C THR A 80 -2.13 -3.80 4.70
N LEU A 81 -1.18 -4.64 4.29
CA LEU A 81 -1.28 -5.36 3.03
C LEU A 81 -2.12 -6.64 3.17
N PRO A 82 -2.96 -6.96 2.18
CA PRO A 82 -3.84 -8.13 2.19
C PRO A 82 -3.09 -9.41 1.81
N ILE A 83 -2.03 -9.72 2.55
CA ILE A 83 -1.21 -10.90 2.27
C ILE A 83 -1.74 -12.08 3.09
N GLU A 84 -2.23 -13.10 2.40
CA GLU A 84 -2.80 -14.28 3.04
C GLU A 84 -1.79 -14.95 3.98
N GLY A 85 -2.26 -15.36 5.17
CA GLY A 85 -1.42 -16.02 6.17
C GLY A 85 -0.44 -15.10 6.90
N LEU A 86 -0.34 -13.81 6.54
CA LEU A 86 0.51 -12.84 7.23
C LEU A 86 -0.30 -11.80 7.98
N ASN A 87 0.09 -11.61 9.25
CA ASN A 87 -0.45 -10.57 10.10
C ASN A 87 0.51 -9.38 10.20
N ASN A 88 -0.05 -8.18 10.26
CA ASN A 88 0.69 -6.92 10.45
C ASN A 88 1.76 -6.61 9.37
N PHE A 89 1.63 -7.16 8.16
CA PHE A 89 2.46 -6.73 7.03
C PHE A 89 2.04 -5.32 6.60
N ARG A 90 2.91 -4.32 6.78
CA ARG A 90 2.57 -2.91 6.59
C ARG A 90 3.66 -2.14 5.88
N ASP A 91 3.26 -1.23 5.01
CA ASP A 91 4.12 -0.21 4.40
C ASP A 91 4.22 1.02 5.33
N PHE A 92 5.41 1.62 5.44
CA PHE A 92 5.64 2.86 6.19
C PHE A 92 5.40 4.15 5.38
N GLY A 93 5.09 4.03 4.09
CA GLY A 93 4.83 5.18 3.23
C GLY A 93 3.73 6.12 3.73
N GLY A 94 3.80 7.38 3.33
CA GLY A 94 2.77 8.38 3.62
C GLY A 94 2.77 8.96 5.04
N TYR A 95 3.64 8.50 5.95
CA TYR A 95 3.83 9.21 7.22
C TYR A 95 4.46 10.58 6.96
N THR A 96 3.89 11.62 7.55
CA THR A 96 4.43 12.97 7.48
C THR A 96 5.50 13.14 8.56
N THR A 97 6.68 13.60 8.17
CA THR A 97 7.79 13.89 9.07
C THR A 97 7.61 15.27 9.71
N THR A 98 8.39 15.55 10.76
CA THR A 98 8.34 16.84 11.47
C THR A 98 8.74 18.04 10.61
N ASP A 99 9.50 17.81 9.53
CA ASP A 99 9.84 18.82 8.51
C ASP A 99 8.84 18.90 7.35
N GLY A 100 7.69 18.22 7.46
CA GLY A 100 6.58 18.31 6.49
C GLY A 100 6.74 17.47 5.23
N LYS A 101 7.80 16.67 5.11
CA LYS A 101 7.97 15.69 4.03
C LYS A 101 7.16 14.43 4.30
N GLN A 102 7.02 13.56 3.31
CA GLN A 102 6.39 12.26 3.47
C GLN A 102 7.39 11.12 3.24
N VAL A 103 7.29 10.10 4.09
CA VAL A 103 7.99 8.82 3.87
C VAL A 103 7.52 8.25 2.53
N LYS A 104 8.46 7.87 1.68
CA LYS A 104 8.16 7.28 0.36
C LYS A 104 7.42 5.96 0.52
N TRP A 105 6.36 5.78 -0.26
CA TRP A 105 5.66 4.50 -0.38
C TRP A 105 6.53 3.43 -1.02
N GLY A 106 6.28 2.18 -0.67
CA GLY A 106 6.96 1.03 -1.26
C GLY A 106 8.43 0.84 -0.87
N MET A 107 8.95 1.62 0.09
CA MET A 107 10.38 1.62 0.43
C MET A 107 10.74 0.88 1.71
N LEU A 108 9.84 0.86 2.71
CA LEU A 108 10.08 0.24 4.00
C LEU A 108 8.82 -0.46 4.47
N TYR A 109 8.97 -1.73 4.82
CA TYR A 109 7.90 -2.56 5.34
C TYR A 109 8.24 -3.09 6.74
N ARG A 110 7.19 -3.42 7.49
CA ARG A 110 7.31 -4.29 8.67
C ARG A 110 6.33 -5.44 8.54
N SER A 111 6.69 -6.57 9.13
CA SER A 111 5.82 -7.73 9.24
C SER A 111 6.09 -8.48 10.53
N ASN A 112 5.24 -9.46 10.84
CA ASN A 112 5.63 -10.56 11.73
C ASN A 112 6.61 -11.51 10.99
N HIS A 113 6.84 -12.71 11.54
CA HIS A 113 7.66 -13.73 10.89
C HIS A 113 7.09 -14.15 9.52
N LEU A 114 7.98 -14.49 8.59
CA LEU A 114 7.63 -14.93 7.23
C LEU A 114 7.68 -16.46 7.07
N PHE A 115 7.21 -17.17 8.10
CA PHE A 115 7.12 -18.62 8.10
C PHE A 115 5.81 -19.11 7.47
N ASN A 116 5.86 -20.25 6.77
CA ASN A 116 4.71 -20.96 6.20
C ASN A 116 3.86 -20.10 5.23
N LEU A 117 4.52 -19.35 4.36
CA LEU A 117 3.85 -18.61 3.28
C LEU A 117 3.28 -19.57 2.24
N ASN A 118 2.05 -19.34 1.81
CA ASN A 118 1.50 -20.01 0.64
C ASN A 118 1.98 -19.33 -0.66
N GLU A 119 1.68 -19.95 -1.81
CA GLU A 119 2.09 -19.44 -3.14
C GLU A 119 1.55 -18.05 -3.44
N GLN A 120 0.33 -17.73 -3.00
CA GLN A 120 -0.28 -16.42 -3.22
C GLN A 120 0.45 -15.32 -2.45
N ALA A 121 0.78 -15.57 -1.17
CA ALA A 121 1.52 -14.65 -0.32
C ALA A 121 2.93 -14.40 -0.86
N VAL A 122 3.59 -15.48 -1.27
CA VAL A 122 4.87 -15.45 -1.96
C VAL A 122 4.82 -14.56 -3.21
N ASN A 123 3.83 -14.80 -4.07
CA ASN A 123 3.67 -14.04 -5.31
C ASN A 123 3.38 -12.57 -5.00
N TYR A 124 2.55 -12.28 -4.01
CA TYR A 124 2.29 -10.89 -3.60
C TYR A 124 3.58 -10.18 -3.16
N ILE A 125 4.37 -10.82 -2.29
CA ILE A 125 5.61 -10.25 -1.75
C ILE A 125 6.65 -10.03 -2.85
N SER A 126 6.76 -10.93 -3.84
CA SER A 126 7.71 -10.77 -4.94
C SER A 126 7.44 -9.51 -5.78
N HIS A 127 6.17 -9.12 -5.94
CA HIS A 127 5.77 -7.89 -6.64
C HIS A 127 6.07 -6.62 -5.83
N LEU A 128 6.40 -6.71 -4.54
CA LEU A 128 6.78 -5.55 -3.72
C LEU A 128 8.20 -5.05 -3.98
N GLY A 129 9.03 -5.83 -4.70
CA GLY A 129 10.42 -5.45 -5.00
C GLY A 129 11.33 -5.38 -3.78
N ILE A 130 11.07 -6.20 -2.75
CA ILE A 130 11.87 -6.22 -1.51
C ILE A 130 13.20 -6.93 -1.77
N ASN A 131 14.30 -6.18 -1.68
CA ASN A 131 15.66 -6.70 -1.91
C ASN A 131 16.38 -7.16 -0.63
N SER A 132 15.85 -6.83 0.54
CA SER A 132 16.52 -7.12 1.81
C SER A 132 15.52 -7.32 2.93
N ILE A 133 15.80 -8.31 3.77
CA ILE A 133 15.01 -8.63 4.97
C ILE A 133 15.95 -8.61 6.16
N ILE A 134 15.58 -7.83 7.18
CA ILE A 134 16.30 -7.76 8.45
C ILE A 134 15.46 -8.52 9.47
N ASP A 135 15.93 -9.72 9.85
CA ASP A 135 15.26 -10.57 10.83
C ASP A 135 15.79 -10.27 12.24
N TYR A 136 14.94 -9.65 13.06
CA TYR A 136 15.28 -9.28 14.45
C TYR A 136 15.03 -10.41 15.45
N ARG A 137 14.57 -11.59 15.00
CA ARG A 137 14.26 -12.72 15.87
C ARG A 137 15.52 -13.37 16.44
N THR A 138 15.41 -13.94 17.62
CA THR A 138 16.47 -14.77 18.18
C THR A 138 16.63 -16.07 17.40
N GLN A 139 17.79 -16.72 17.50
CA GLN A 139 18.02 -18.02 16.84
C GLN A 139 17.00 -19.08 17.25
N ASN A 140 16.52 -19.06 18.50
CA ASN A 140 15.50 -19.99 18.99
C ASN A 140 14.14 -19.78 18.30
N GLU A 141 13.74 -18.52 18.08
CA GLU A 141 12.52 -18.20 17.34
C GLU A 141 12.65 -18.58 15.86
N ILE A 142 13.81 -18.35 15.25
CA ILE A 142 14.10 -18.76 13.87
C ILE A 142 14.00 -20.28 13.73
N ASN A 143 14.59 -21.05 14.65
CA ASN A 143 14.54 -22.52 14.60
C ASN A 143 13.11 -23.07 14.74
N LYS A 144 12.24 -22.39 15.51
CA LYS A 144 10.83 -22.76 15.67
C LYS A 144 9.96 -22.37 14.47
N SER A 145 10.34 -21.33 13.75
CA SER A 145 9.55 -20.78 12.63
C SER A 145 10.52 -20.28 11.54
N PRO A 146 11.18 -21.19 10.81
CA PRO A 146 12.23 -20.83 9.88
C PRO A 146 11.66 -19.97 8.74
N GLN A 147 12.38 -18.94 8.34
CA GLN A 147 12.00 -18.21 7.13
C GLN A 147 12.34 -19.07 5.91
N LEU A 148 11.46 -19.08 4.90
CA LEU A 148 11.81 -19.68 3.61
C LEU A 148 13.03 -18.95 3.03
N PRO A 149 14.01 -19.68 2.44
CA PRO A 149 15.14 -19.03 1.78
C PRO A 149 14.59 -18.03 0.74
N CYS A 150 15.02 -16.78 0.87
CA CYS A 150 14.49 -15.68 0.05
C CYS A 150 14.81 -15.86 -1.43
N TRP A 151 13.87 -15.36 -2.23
CA TRP A 151 13.81 -15.19 -3.69
C TRP A 151 15.04 -14.54 -4.31
#